data_AF-A0A4Q3UZN0-F1
#
_entry.id   AF-A0A4Q3UZN0-F1
#
_cell.length_a   1.000
_cell.length_b   1.000
_cell.length_c   1.000
_cell.angle_alpha   90.00
_cell.angle_beta   90.00
_cell.angle_gamma   90.00
#
_symmetry.space_group_name_H-M   'P 1'
#
loop_
_entity.id
_entity.type
_entity.pdbx_description
1 polymer ?
#
loop_
_entity_poly.entity_id
_entity_poly.type
_entity_poly.pdbx_seq_one_letter_code
_entity_poly.pdbx_strand_id
1 'polypeptide(L)'
;MRAGGVSVLALLIVAGCDDAPPAATLSEVPAKFVGQWEEKLEDCAAGGAWSVTVTPTQVKFPDSAITVTGVAPDGGYAARVDGTFASADAEWNGSVRLELADSGSKLSVVNGSQLAPRVKCP
;
A
#
# COMPACT_ATOMS: atom_id res chain seq x y z
N MET A 1 52.26 -9.31 -39.29
CA MET A 1 50.90 -9.78 -39.64
C MET A 1 50.00 -9.56 -38.43
N ARG A 2 48.79 -9.05 -38.66
CA ARG A 2 47.80 -8.64 -37.64
C ARG A 2 47.30 -9.83 -36.79
N ALA A 3 47.13 -9.59 -35.50
CA ALA A 3 46.00 -10.05 -34.69
C ALA A 3 45.93 -9.04 -33.52
N GLY A 4 44.93 -8.17 -33.43
CA GLY A 4 43.52 -8.51 -33.30
C GLY A 4 43.18 -8.38 -31.82
N GLY A 5 42.91 -7.15 -31.37
CA GLY A 5 42.74 -6.81 -29.97
C GLY A 5 41.52 -7.47 -29.33
N VAL A 6 41.67 -7.89 -28.09
CA VAL A 6 40.55 -8.20 -27.19
C VAL A 6 40.57 -7.12 -26.13
N SER A 7 39.83 -6.06 -26.40
CA SER A 7 39.48 -5.06 -25.40
C SER A 7 38.38 -5.68 -24.53
N VAL A 8 38.77 -6.22 -23.38
CA VAL A 8 37.80 -6.61 -22.34
C VAL A 8 37.34 -5.32 -21.68
N LEU A 9 36.39 -4.62 -22.30
CA LEU A 9 35.61 -3.61 -21.62
C LEU A 9 34.83 -4.31 -20.51
N ALA A 10 35.28 -4.10 -19.28
CA ALA A 10 34.47 -4.24 -18.09
C ALA A 10 33.26 -3.28 -18.21
N LEU A 11 32.17 -3.78 -18.78
CA LEU A 11 30.88 -3.12 -18.74
C LEU A 11 30.25 -3.44 -17.37
N LEU A 12 30.57 -2.57 -16.41
CA LEU A 12 29.77 -2.31 -15.22
C LEU A 12 28.36 -1.90 -15.67
N ILE A 13 27.44 -2.86 -15.75
CA ILE A 13 26.01 -2.55 -15.84
C ILE A 13 25.51 -2.44 -14.40
N VAL A 14 25.63 -1.24 -13.83
CA VAL A 14 24.81 -0.83 -12.69
C VAL A 14 23.43 -0.55 -13.28
N ALA A 15 22.64 -1.62 -13.48
CA ALA A 15 21.21 -1.46 -13.50
C ALA A 15 20.86 -0.94 -12.11
N GLY A 16 20.28 0.25 -12.01
CA GLY A 16 19.58 0.67 -10.81
C GLY A 16 18.40 -0.27 -10.62
N CYS A 17 18.67 -1.45 -10.07
CA CYS A 17 17.64 -2.29 -9.50
C CYS A 17 17.13 -1.49 -8.32
N ASP A 18 15.97 -0.85 -8.49
CA ASP A 18 15.14 -0.44 -7.37
C ASP A 18 15.08 -1.67 -6.45
N ASP A 19 15.60 -1.53 -5.22
CA ASP A 19 15.71 -2.65 -4.30
C ASP A 19 14.31 -3.26 -4.14
N ALA A 20 14.21 -4.60 -4.22
CA ALA A 20 12.91 -5.25 -4.15
C ALA A 20 12.23 -4.79 -2.85
N PRO A 21 10.98 -4.29 -2.92
CA PRO A 21 10.40 -3.65 -1.75
C PRO A 21 10.28 -4.69 -0.63
N PRO A 22 10.55 -4.30 0.63
CA PRO A 22 10.84 -5.22 1.72
C PRO A 22 9.77 -6.30 1.87
N ALA A 23 10.18 -7.51 2.24
CA ALA A 23 9.24 -8.61 2.45
C ALA A 23 8.26 -8.30 3.58
N ALA A 24 7.01 -8.76 3.44
CA ALA A 24 6.04 -8.70 4.52
C ALA A 24 6.52 -9.51 5.72
N THR A 25 6.39 -8.94 6.92
CA THR A 25 6.81 -9.57 8.18
C THR A 25 5.64 -9.83 9.12
N LEU A 26 4.46 -9.31 8.81
CA LEU A 26 3.24 -9.47 9.58
C LEU A 26 2.16 -10.10 8.69
N SER A 27 1.20 -10.80 9.30
CA SER A 27 0.02 -11.34 8.63
C SER A 27 -1.22 -10.46 8.79
N GLU A 28 -1.16 -9.45 9.66
CA GLU A 28 -2.28 -8.58 9.99
C GLU A 28 -1.90 -7.10 9.92
N VAL A 29 -2.89 -6.27 9.58
CA VAL A 29 -2.75 -4.82 9.59
C VAL A 29 -2.64 -4.31 11.03
N PRO A 30 -1.60 -3.52 11.38
CA PRO A 30 -1.42 -3.00 12.72
C PRO A 30 -2.63 -2.19 13.22
N ALA A 31 -2.99 -2.38 14.48
CA ALA A 31 -4.19 -1.79 15.10
C ALA A 31 -4.33 -0.27 14.94
N LYS A 32 -3.23 0.47 14.82
CA LYS A 32 -3.26 1.93 14.58
C LYS A 32 -3.98 2.32 13.28
N PHE A 33 -3.94 1.47 12.26
CA PHE A 33 -4.61 1.69 10.98
C PHE A 33 -6.06 1.16 10.97
N VAL A 34 -6.40 0.25 11.89
CA VAL A 34 -7.73 -0.36 11.98
C VAL A 34 -8.76 0.71 12.36
N GLY A 35 -9.90 0.68 11.67
CA GLY A 35 -11.01 1.62 11.85
C GLY A 35 -11.75 1.94 10.56
N GLN A 36 -12.77 2.79 10.70
CA GLN A 36 -13.46 3.41 9.58
C GLN A 36 -12.86 4.80 9.31
N TRP A 37 -12.66 5.10 8.04
CA TRP A 37 -11.98 6.29 7.56
C TRP A 37 -12.80 6.92 6.45
N GLU A 38 -13.12 8.20 6.60
CA GLU A 38 -14.02 8.92 5.68
C GLU A 38 -13.37 10.17 5.12
N GLU A 39 -13.91 10.71 4.03
CA GLU A 39 -13.46 12.01 3.52
C GLU A 39 -13.71 13.12 4.54
N LYS A 40 -14.86 13.06 5.25
CA LYS A 40 -15.26 14.05 6.25
C LYS A 40 -15.94 13.38 7.45
N LEU A 41 -15.92 14.05 8.60
CA LEU A 41 -16.56 13.54 9.82
C LEU A 41 -18.08 13.38 9.70
N GLU A 42 -18.72 14.21 8.87
CA GLU A 42 -20.17 14.13 8.59
C GLU A 42 -20.58 12.81 7.92
N ASP A 43 -19.64 12.16 7.21
CA ASP A 43 -19.90 10.91 6.50
C ASP A 43 -19.79 9.68 7.42
N CYS A 44 -19.21 9.80 8.62
CA CYS A 44 -18.96 8.66 9.51
C CYS A 44 -20.21 7.88 9.92
N ALA A 45 -21.39 8.51 9.93
CA ALA A 45 -22.63 7.85 10.30
C ALA A 45 -23.20 6.91 9.22
N ALA A 46 -22.93 7.19 7.95
CA ALA A 46 -23.54 6.48 6.82
C ALA A 46 -22.52 5.86 5.84
N GLY A 47 -21.27 6.30 5.90
CA GLY A 47 -20.27 6.05 4.87
C GLY A 47 -20.44 7.00 3.67
N GLY A 48 -19.33 7.55 3.19
CA GLY A 48 -19.27 8.34 1.97
C GLY A 48 -18.87 7.54 0.73
N ALA A 49 -18.86 8.20 -0.43
CA ALA A 49 -18.44 7.61 -1.71
C ALA A 49 -16.95 7.21 -1.74
N TRP A 50 -16.18 7.58 -0.71
CA TRP A 50 -14.75 7.32 -0.60
C TRP A 50 -14.38 6.59 0.69
N SER A 51 -15.35 6.00 1.40
CA SER A 51 -15.11 5.28 2.66
C SER A 51 -14.03 4.22 2.53
N VAL A 52 -13.18 4.14 3.55
CA VAL A 52 -12.25 3.02 3.72
C VAL A 52 -12.49 2.40 5.09
N THR A 53 -12.69 1.09 5.11
CA THR A 53 -12.69 0.31 6.35
C THR A 53 -11.46 -0.56 6.38
N VAL A 54 -10.66 -0.42 7.43
CA VAL A 54 -9.48 -1.24 7.67
C VAL A 54 -9.77 -2.16 8.84
N THR A 55 -9.63 -3.47 8.63
CA THR A 55 -9.62 -4.50 9.65
C THR A 55 -8.25 -5.17 9.68
N PRO A 56 -7.94 -6.05 10.65
CA PRO A 56 -6.68 -6.78 10.66
C PRO A 56 -6.42 -7.58 9.38
N THR A 57 -7.48 -8.07 8.72
CA THR A 57 -7.37 -9.00 7.58
C THR A 57 -7.97 -8.47 6.27
N GLN A 58 -8.50 -7.25 6.26
CA GLN A 58 -9.10 -6.65 5.07
C GLN A 58 -8.92 -5.13 5.02
N VAL A 59 -8.69 -4.60 3.82
CA VAL A 59 -8.87 -3.17 3.52
C VAL A 59 -10.02 -3.08 2.51
N LYS A 60 -11.14 -2.48 2.92
CA LYS A 60 -12.36 -2.36 2.12
C LYS A 60 -12.52 -0.94 1.61
N PHE A 61 -12.78 -0.84 0.31
CA PHE A 61 -13.21 0.36 -0.41
C PHE A 61 -14.69 0.20 -0.82
N PRO A 62 -15.34 1.23 -1.40
CA PRO A 62 -16.74 1.14 -1.79
C PRO A 62 -17.00 0.13 -2.91
N ASP A 63 -16.05 -0.04 -3.83
CA ASP A 63 -16.17 -0.85 -5.05
C ASP A 63 -15.27 -2.10 -5.05
N SER A 64 -14.39 -2.22 -4.05
CA SER A 64 -13.36 -3.25 -4.01
C SER A 64 -12.91 -3.56 -2.59
N ALA A 65 -12.25 -4.69 -2.40
CA ALA A 65 -11.63 -5.05 -1.13
C ALA A 65 -10.32 -5.78 -1.34
N ILE A 66 -9.40 -5.65 -0.39
CA ILE A 66 -8.13 -6.35 -0.33
C ILE A 66 -8.22 -7.35 0.80
N THR A 67 -8.13 -8.65 0.50
CA THR A 67 -7.88 -9.68 1.51
C THR A 67 -6.38 -9.68 1.80
N VAL A 68 -6.01 -9.41 3.06
CA VAL A 68 -4.62 -9.26 3.47
C VAL A 68 -3.90 -10.61 3.41
N THR A 69 -2.76 -10.64 2.72
CA THR A 69 -1.87 -11.81 2.65
C THR A 69 -0.52 -11.54 3.31
N GLY A 70 -0.16 -10.28 3.50
CA GLY A 70 1.03 -9.87 4.23
C GLY A 70 1.06 -8.37 4.49
N VAL A 71 1.80 -7.96 5.51
CA VAL A 71 2.05 -6.56 5.82
C VAL A 71 3.54 -6.35 6.08
N ALA A 72 4.13 -5.37 5.40
CA ALA A 72 5.48 -4.88 5.66
C ALA A 72 5.38 -3.53 6.38
N PRO A 73 5.77 -3.43 7.67
CA PRO A 73 5.88 -2.16 8.36
C PRO A 73 6.85 -1.22 7.64
N ASP A 74 6.48 0.04 7.51
CA ASP A 74 7.28 1.09 6.89
C ASP A 74 7.40 2.26 7.89
N GLY A 75 8.33 2.09 8.83
CA GLY A 75 8.51 3.02 9.94
C GLY A 75 7.31 3.10 10.91
N GLY A 76 7.24 4.22 11.64
CA GLY A 76 6.27 4.41 12.73
C GLY A 76 4.85 4.72 12.26
N TYR A 77 4.65 5.16 11.01
CA TYR A 77 3.38 5.71 10.54
C TYR A 77 2.92 5.17 9.19
N ALA A 78 3.69 4.30 8.54
CA ALA A 78 3.27 3.66 7.30
C ALA A 78 3.37 2.13 7.36
N ALA A 79 2.63 1.47 6.47
CA ALA A 79 2.72 0.04 6.23
C ALA A 79 2.30 -0.26 4.80
N ARG A 80 3.04 -1.14 4.12
CA ARG A 80 2.58 -1.76 2.88
C ARG A 80 1.70 -2.96 3.23
N VAL A 81 0.50 -3.00 2.68
CA VAL A 81 -0.43 -4.12 2.80
C VAL A 81 -0.45 -4.85 1.47
N ASP A 82 0.02 -6.07 1.47
CA ASP A 82 -0.04 -7.00 0.35
C ASP A 82 -1.33 -7.82 0.46
N GLY A 83 -1.96 -8.09 -0.68
CA GLY A 83 -3.20 -8.84 -0.67
C GLY A 83 -3.78 -9.15 -2.03
N THR A 84 -4.89 -9.88 -1.98
CA THR A 84 -5.73 -10.19 -3.14
C THR A 84 -6.86 -9.18 -3.19
N PHE A 85 -6.83 -8.34 -4.22
CA PHE A 85 -7.87 -7.38 -4.54
C PHE A 85 -9.01 -8.10 -5.24
N ALA A 86 -10.24 -7.82 -4.83
CA ALA A 86 -11.46 -8.26 -5.49
C ALA A 86 -12.38 -7.06 -5.74
N SER A 87 -12.92 -6.99 -6.95
CA SER A 87 -13.94 -6.04 -7.40
C SER A 87 -15.08 -6.80 -8.07
N ALA A 88 -16.11 -6.11 -8.55
CA ALA A 88 -17.18 -6.74 -9.32
C ALA A 88 -16.68 -7.41 -10.62
N ASP A 89 -15.61 -6.88 -11.21
CA ASP A 89 -15.17 -7.25 -12.56
C ASP A 89 -13.91 -8.14 -12.57
N ALA A 90 -13.09 -8.09 -11.51
CA ALA A 90 -11.77 -8.73 -11.50
C ALA A 90 -11.25 -9.04 -10.11
N GLU A 91 -10.33 -10.01 -10.07
CA GLU A 91 -9.48 -10.34 -8.94
C GLU A 91 -8.00 -10.28 -9.37
N TRP A 92 -7.14 -9.69 -8.53
CA TRP A 92 -5.70 -9.62 -8.79
C TRP A 92 -4.91 -9.50 -7.48
N ASN A 93 -3.63 -9.86 -7.52
CA ASN A 93 -2.72 -9.62 -6.39
C ASN A 93 -2.03 -8.28 -6.54
N GLY A 94 -1.85 -7.57 -5.42
CA GLY A 94 -1.18 -6.28 -5.41
C GLY A 94 -0.87 -5.81 -4.00
N SER A 95 -0.58 -4.52 -3.88
CA SER A 95 -0.39 -3.88 -2.57
C SER A 95 -0.91 -2.45 -2.54
N VAL A 96 -1.20 -1.95 -1.34
CA VAL A 96 -1.41 -0.54 -1.03
C VAL A 96 -0.46 -0.11 0.06
N ARG A 97 -0.12 1.18 0.12
CA ARG A 97 0.52 1.77 1.29
C ARG A 97 -0.52 2.51 2.13
N LEU A 98 -0.60 2.18 3.41
CA LEU A 98 -1.35 2.91 4.42
C LEU A 98 -0.41 3.89 5.10
N GLU A 99 -0.80 5.16 5.18
CA GLU A 99 -0.01 6.22 5.81
C GLU A 99 -0.85 7.01 6.79
N LEU A 100 -0.39 7.08 8.04
CA LEU A 100 -0.99 7.89 9.07
C LEU A 100 -0.35 9.27 9.13
N ALA A 101 -1.18 10.30 9.24
CA ALA A 101 -0.79 11.67 9.53
C ALA A 101 -1.55 12.19 10.76
N ASP A 102 -1.22 13.40 11.21
CA ASP A 102 -1.86 14.09 12.34
C ASP A 102 -2.01 13.18 13.58
N SER A 103 -0.89 12.55 13.98
CA SER A 103 -0.85 11.63 15.12
C SER A 103 -1.81 10.44 15.03
N GLY A 104 -2.16 10.01 13.80
CA GLY A 104 -3.01 8.85 13.55
C GLY A 104 -4.48 9.18 13.35
N SER A 105 -4.87 10.46 13.31
CA SER A 105 -6.25 10.86 13.01
C SER A 105 -6.56 10.99 11.52
N LYS A 106 -5.53 10.91 10.66
CA LYS A 106 -5.70 10.91 9.20
C LYS A 106 -5.03 9.70 8.55
N LEU A 107 -5.72 9.10 7.57
CA LEU A 107 -5.23 7.99 6.76
C LEU A 107 -5.19 8.36 5.28
N SER A 108 -4.04 8.20 4.66
CA SER A 108 -3.90 8.13 3.21
C SER A 108 -3.75 6.68 2.77
N VAL A 109 -4.41 6.30 1.69
CA VAL A 109 -4.21 5.01 1.02
C VAL A 109 -3.63 5.30 -0.36
N VAL A 110 -2.43 4.79 -0.61
CA VAL A 110 -1.66 5.06 -1.83
C VAL A 110 -1.58 3.79 -2.68
N ASN A 111 -2.13 3.86 -3.89
CA ASN A 111 -1.99 2.86 -4.95
C ASN A 111 -1.86 3.58 -6.30
N GLY A 112 -0.64 3.98 -6.66
CA GLY A 112 -0.31 4.67 -7.92
C GLY A 112 -0.83 6.12 -8.04
N SER A 113 -1.99 6.42 -7.46
CA SER A 113 -2.62 7.73 -7.33
C SER A 113 -2.92 7.97 -5.85
N GLN A 114 -2.51 9.12 -5.33
CA GLN A 114 -2.76 9.47 -3.94
C GLN A 114 -4.25 9.81 -3.78
N LEU A 115 -4.96 9.09 -2.91
CA LEU A 115 -6.30 9.51 -2.49
C LEU A 115 -6.15 10.66 -1.48
N ALA A 116 -7.12 11.58 -1.46
CA ALA A 116 -7.18 12.60 -0.42
C ALA A 116 -7.14 11.94 0.98
N PRO A 117 -6.43 12.52 1.97
CA PRO A 117 -6.40 11.97 3.31
C PRO A 117 -7.80 11.89 3.93
N ARG A 118 -8.09 10.77 4.60
CA ARG A 118 -9.35 10.49 5.27
C ARG A 118 -9.25 10.72 6.76
N VAL A 119 -10.32 11.18 7.40
CA VAL A 119 -10.42 11.33 8.84
C VAL A 119 -10.84 10.02 9.50
N LYS A 120 -10.31 9.74 10.69
CA LYS A 120 -10.74 8.60 11.49
C LYS A 120 -12.14 8.85 12.06
N CYS A 121 -13.04 7.89 11.91
CA CYS A 121 -14.33 7.93 12.59
C CYS A 121 -14.22 7.57 14.08
N PRO A 122 -15.07 8.15 14.93
CA PRO A 122 -15.10 7.87 16.37
C PRO A 122 -15.56 6.44 16.69
#